data_AF-A0A3V6QIF0-F1
#
_entry.id   AF-A0A3V6QIF0-F1
#
_cell.length_a   1.000
_cell.length_b   1.000
_cell.length_c   1.000
_cell.angle_alpha   90.00
_cell.angle_beta   90.00
_cell.angle_gamma   90.00
#
_symmetry.space_group_name_H-M   'P 1'
#
loop_
_entity.id
_entity.type
_entity.pdbx_description
1 polymer ?
#
loop_
_entity_poly.entity_id
_entity_poly.type
_entity_poly.pdbx_seq_one_letter_code
_entity_poly.pdbx_strand_id
1 'polypeptide(L)'
;MSLSLSSVRRRLYHNLFDLTTRSGRRFEGLCALFALLSVLVIFVESGVGTEYHLTFDEWHIFVWLELCVTLIFTGEYLLRLFSWPEPAKYVFSFWGFIDLVTILPLYVMWLWPEISLNYMFAWRAMRAIRVLRILKLLRFMPSLRVFWSAIISARHQLILFYSFIAIVMIIFGALMYLIEGPKYGFTTLNASVYWAIVTVTTVGYGDITPHTPLGRIVASVLILIGYSVIAIPTGLITTHMSSAFQKRHWQRKCPQCQQSQHEHSAQYCNRCGSKLPD
;
A
#
# COMPACT_ATOMS: atom_id res chain seq x y z
N MET A 1 -28.95 -33.62 -9.03
CA MET A 1 -28.15 -32.50 -9.58
C MET A 1 -26.98 -32.25 -8.63
N SER A 2 -25.93 -33.07 -8.73
CA SER A 2 -24.76 -33.00 -7.86
C SER A 2 -23.86 -31.84 -8.29
N LEU A 3 -23.99 -30.71 -7.58
CA LEU A 3 -23.04 -29.61 -7.69
C LEU A 3 -21.66 -30.13 -7.27
N SER A 4 -20.73 -30.26 -8.22
CA SER A 4 -19.33 -30.55 -7.88
C SER A 4 -18.80 -29.43 -6.97
N LEU A 5 -17.98 -29.76 -5.98
CA LEU A 5 -17.36 -28.78 -5.07
C LEU A 5 -16.72 -27.60 -5.82
N SER A 6 -16.18 -27.84 -7.03
CA SER A 6 -15.64 -26.80 -7.91
C SER A 6 -16.69 -25.81 -8.42
N SER A 7 -17.93 -26.25 -8.68
CA SER A 7 -19.03 -25.38 -9.12
C SER A 7 -19.50 -24.43 -8.02
N VAL A 8 -19.58 -24.90 -6.77
CA VAL A 8 -19.97 -24.08 -5.60
C VAL A 8 -18.89 -23.04 -5.29
N ARG A 9 -17.62 -23.44 -5.26
CA ARG A 9 -16.49 -22.53 -5.03
C ARG A 9 -16.45 -21.40 -6.06
N ARG A 10 -16.62 -21.74 -7.34
CA ARG A 10 -16.61 -20.75 -8.43
C ARG A 10 -17.78 -19.76 -8.33
N ARG A 11 -18.96 -20.24 -7.94
CA ARG A 11 -20.15 -19.39 -7.75
C ARG A 11 -20.00 -18.46 -6.54
N LEU A 12 -19.47 -18.97 -5.43
CA LEU A 12 -19.16 -18.14 -4.25
C LEU A 12 -18.13 -17.07 -4.58
N TYR A 13 -17.05 -17.44 -5.27
CA TYR A 13 -16.03 -16.49 -5.71
C TYR A 13 -16.62 -15.37 -6.57
N HIS A 14 -17.40 -15.73 -7.59
CA HIS A 14 -18.01 -14.77 -8.49
C HIS A 14 -19.02 -13.85 -7.80
N ASN A 15 -19.78 -14.37 -6.83
CA ASN A 15 -20.80 -13.57 -6.14
C ASN A 15 -20.21 -12.64 -5.07
N LEU A 16 -19.17 -13.08 -4.35
CA LEU A 16 -18.64 -12.37 -3.17
C LEU A 16 -17.38 -11.55 -3.46
N PHE A 17 -16.51 -12.00 -4.37
CA PHE A 17 -15.18 -11.42 -4.54
C PHE A 17 -14.92 -10.84 -5.94
N ASP A 18 -15.80 -11.11 -6.91
CA ASP A 18 -15.67 -10.51 -8.24
C ASP A 18 -16.22 -9.07 -8.26
N LEU A 19 -15.30 -8.10 -8.39
CA LEU A 19 -15.58 -6.67 -8.47
C LEU A 19 -16.35 -6.27 -9.75
N THR A 20 -16.50 -7.15 -10.74
CA THR A 20 -17.36 -6.88 -11.90
C THR A 20 -18.84 -6.97 -11.51
N THR A 21 -19.17 -7.81 -10.53
CA THR A 21 -20.54 -7.97 -10.04
C THR A 21 -20.93 -6.87 -9.07
N ARG A 22 -22.24 -6.56 -8.99
CA ARG A 22 -22.76 -5.61 -8.00
C ARG A 22 -22.65 -6.18 -6.57
N SER A 23 -22.84 -7.48 -6.40
CA SER A 23 -22.74 -8.15 -5.09
C SER A 23 -21.31 -8.16 -4.57
N GLY A 24 -20.32 -8.50 -5.41
CA GLY A 24 -18.92 -8.52 -5.02
C GLY A 24 -18.40 -7.12 -4.65
N ARG A 25 -18.77 -6.08 -5.42
CA ARG A 25 -18.43 -4.69 -5.05
C ARG A 25 -19.02 -4.26 -3.73
N ARG A 26 -20.28 -4.64 -3.43
CA ARG A 26 -20.90 -4.31 -2.13
C ARG A 26 -20.21 -5.04 -0.99
N PHE A 27 -19.91 -6.33 -1.16
CA PHE A 27 -19.23 -7.13 -0.14
C PHE A 27 -17.83 -6.57 0.16
N GLU A 28 -17.01 -6.36 -0.88
CA GLU A 28 -15.67 -5.77 -0.72
C GLU A 28 -15.72 -4.34 -0.15
N GLY A 29 -16.71 -3.54 -0.57
CA GLY A 29 -16.94 -2.21 0.00
C GLY A 29 -17.32 -2.24 1.48
N LEU A 30 -18.15 -3.19 1.90
CA LEU A 30 -18.49 -3.40 3.31
C LEU A 30 -17.26 -3.86 4.12
N CYS A 31 -16.48 -4.81 3.61
CA CYS A 31 -15.22 -5.23 4.25
C CYS A 31 -14.25 -4.05 4.40
N ALA A 32 -14.12 -3.20 3.38
CA ALA A 32 -13.30 -1.99 3.43
C ALA A 32 -13.83 -0.98 4.47
N LEU A 33 -15.15 -0.78 4.55
CA LEU A 33 -15.78 0.07 5.56
C LEU A 33 -15.52 -0.45 6.99
N PHE A 34 -15.70 -1.75 7.23
CA PHE A 34 -15.40 -2.37 8.52
C PHE A 34 -13.91 -2.28 8.87
N ALA A 35 -13.02 -2.44 7.88
CA ALA A 35 -11.58 -2.25 8.09
C ALA A 35 -11.26 -0.82 8.51
N LEU A 36 -11.84 0.17 7.84
CA LEU A 36 -11.69 1.57 8.21
C LEU A 36 -12.23 1.87 9.62
N LEU A 37 -13.47 1.47 9.92
CA LEU A 37 -14.10 1.69 11.22
C LEU A 37 -13.28 1.06 12.35
N SER A 38 -12.77 -0.15 12.13
CA SER A 38 -12.00 -0.83 13.17
C SER A 38 -10.59 -0.26 13.36
N VAL A 39 -9.99 0.37 12.34
CA VAL A 39 -8.78 1.18 12.50
C VAL A 39 -9.07 2.43 13.33
N LEU A 40 -10.21 3.10 13.09
CA LEU A 40 -10.64 4.24 13.92
C LEU A 40 -10.81 3.83 15.39
N VAL A 41 -11.40 2.66 15.65
CA VAL A 41 -11.49 2.10 17.02
C VAL A 41 -10.11 1.93 17.66
N ILE A 42 -9.09 1.45 16.91
CA ILE A 42 -7.71 1.33 17.42
C ILE A 42 -7.11 2.69 17.75
N PHE A 43 -7.34 3.72 16.91
CA PHE A 43 -6.86 5.07 17.21
C PHE A 43 -7.52 5.65 18.47
N VAL A 44 -8.83 5.45 18.63
CA VAL A 44 -9.56 5.88 19.84
C VAL A 44 -9.06 5.11 21.07
N GLU A 45 -8.95 3.78 20.98
CA GLU A 45 -8.40 2.92 22.05
C GLU A 45 -7.00 3.40 22.48
N SER A 46 -6.14 3.71 21.50
CA SER A 46 -4.77 4.17 21.77
C SER A 46 -4.73 5.56 22.40
N GLY A 47 -5.56 6.50 21.94
CA GLY A 47 -5.57 7.88 22.47
C GLY A 47 -6.18 7.96 23.87
N VAL A 48 -7.38 7.40 24.04
CA VAL A 48 -8.09 7.42 25.33
C VAL A 48 -7.36 6.59 26.38
N GLY A 49 -6.75 5.47 25.98
CA GLY A 49 -5.97 4.62 26.88
C GLY A 49 -4.71 5.28 27.45
N THR A 50 -4.12 6.25 26.76
CA THR A 50 -2.94 6.98 27.26
C THR A 50 -3.27 8.26 28.03
N GLU A 51 -4.38 8.92 27.70
CA GLU A 51 -4.68 10.26 28.23
C GLU A 51 -5.68 10.25 29.40
N TYR A 52 -6.64 9.32 29.42
CA TYR A 52 -7.76 9.34 30.37
C TYR A 52 -7.80 8.19 31.37
N HIS A 53 -6.85 7.24 31.32
CA HIS A 53 -6.84 6.02 32.15
C HIS A 53 -8.23 5.35 32.24
N LEU A 54 -8.61 4.67 31.16
CA LEU A 54 -9.89 3.95 31.03
C LEU A 54 -10.20 3.08 32.27
N THR A 55 -11.46 3.10 32.69
CA THR A 55 -11.96 2.16 33.69
C THR A 55 -11.98 0.73 33.15
N PHE A 56 -12.01 -0.27 34.04
CA PHE A 56 -11.94 -1.69 33.65
C PHE A 56 -13.10 -2.09 32.71
N ASP A 57 -14.30 -1.54 32.93
CA ASP A 57 -15.49 -1.79 32.12
C ASP A 57 -15.37 -1.20 30.71
N GLU A 58 -14.80 0.00 30.56
CA GLU A 58 -14.57 0.61 29.26
C GLU A 58 -13.51 -0.16 28.46
N TRP A 59 -12.50 -0.71 29.14
CA TRP A 59 -11.49 -1.55 28.50
C TRP A 59 -12.10 -2.84 27.94
N HIS A 60 -13.06 -3.44 28.65
CA HIS A 60 -13.79 -4.62 28.17
C HIS A 60 -14.56 -4.35 26.87
N ILE A 61 -15.15 -3.16 26.70
CA ILE A 61 -15.86 -2.79 25.47
C ILE A 61 -14.92 -2.85 24.26
N PHE A 62 -13.71 -2.29 24.37
CA PHE A 62 -12.72 -2.34 23.28
C PHE A 62 -12.26 -3.76 22.96
N VAL A 63 -12.07 -4.60 23.98
CA VAL A 63 -11.71 -6.02 23.79
C VAL A 63 -12.82 -6.78 23.05
N TRP A 64 -14.08 -6.60 23.43
CA TRP A 64 -15.21 -7.24 22.76
C TRP A 64 -15.40 -6.74 21.32
N LEU A 65 -15.28 -5.43 21.08
CA LEU A 65 -15.32 -4.87 19.73
C LEU A 65 -14.22 -5.46 18.85
N GLU A 66 -13.00 -5.55 19.36
CA GLU A 66 -11.88 -6.11 18.63
C GLU A 66 -12.05 -7.60 18.35
N LEU A 67 -12.56 -8.37 19.31
CA LEU A 67 -12.88 -9.78 19.13
C LEU A 67 -13.93 -9.94 18.04
N CYS A 68 -15.02 -9.16 18.08
CA CYS A 68 -16.07 -9.17 17.07
C CYS A 68 -15.53 -8.84 15.67
N VAL A 69 -14.75 -7.77 15.52
CA VAL A 69 -14.15 -7.39 14.24
C VAL A 69 -13.21 -8.48 13.73
N THR A 70 -12.35 -9.02 14.60
CA THR A 70 -11.41 -10.06 14.19
C THR A 70 -12.13 -11.33 13.76
N LEU A 71 -13.20 -11.74 14.45
CA LEU A 71 -14.03 -12.87 14.05
C LEU A 71 -14.68 -12.65 12.67
N ILE A 72 -15.15 -11.43 12.38
CA ILE A 72 -15.67 -11.07 11.04
C ILE A 72 -14.56 -11.23 9.98
N PHE A 73 -13.35 -10.75 10.24
CA PHE A 73 -12.24 -10.87 9.30
C PHE A 73 -11.67 -12.29 9.17
N THR A 74 -11.72 -13.09 10.24
CA THR A 74 -11.44 -14.53 10.15
C THR A 74 -12.48 -15.20 9.26
N GLY A 75 -13.77 -14.89 9.45
CA GLY A 75 -14.84 -15.38 8.57
C GLY A 75 -14.61 -15.00 7.11
N GLU A 76 -14.27 -13.74 6.84
CA GLU A 76 -13.88 -13.25 5.50
C GLU A 76 -12.69 -14.06 4.93
N TYR A 77 -11.62 -14.25 5.71
CA TYR A 77 -10.43 -14.98 5.28
C TYR A 77 -10.73 -16.43 4.95
N LEU A 78 -11.48 -17.12 5.82
CA LEU A 78 -11.91 -18.50 5.60
C LEU A 78 -12.80 -18.61 4.36
N LEU A 79 -13.78 -17.72 4.20
CA LEU A 79 -14.63 -17.67 3.01
C LEU A 79 -13.80 -17.51 1.73
N ARG A 80 -12.77 -16.67 1.75
CA ARG A 80 -11.84 -16.51 0.62
C ARG A 80 -11.02 -17.77 0.37
N LEU A 81 -10.45 -18.36 1.42
CA LEU A 81 -9.65 -19.58 1.32
C LEU A 81 -10.48 -20.74 0.75
N PHE A 82 -11.73 -20.89 1.17
CA PHE A 82 -12.64 -21.90 0.64
C PHE A 82 -13.11 -21.63 -0.79
N SER A 83 -13.30 -20.35 -1.16
CA SER A 83 -13.79 -19.96 -2.49
C SER A 83 -12.70 -19.99 -3.56
N TRP A 84 -11.42 -19.85 -3.17
CA TRP A 84 -10.31 -19.85 -4.11
C TRP A 84 -10.06 -21.25 -4.70
N PRO A 85 -9.77 -21.38 -6.02
CA PRO A 85 -9.53 -22.69 -6.65
C PRO A 85 -8.37 -23.47 -6.02
N GLU A 86 -7.28 -22.76 -5.70
CA GLU A 86 -6.05 -23.29 -5.11
C GLU A 86 -5.73 -22.57 -3.79
N PRO A 87 -6.24 -23.06 -2.63
CA PRO A 87 -6.16 -22.33 -1.36
C PRO A 87 -4.72 -22.01 -0.93
N ALA A 88 -3.78 -22.93 -1.16
CA ALA A 88 -2.37 -22.71 -0.84
C ALA A 88 -1.79 -21.48 -1.56
N LYS A 89 -2.11 -21.30 -2.86
CA LYS A 89 -1.68 -20.12 -3.62
C LYS A 89 -2.29 -18.83 -3.09
N TYR A 90 -3.49 -18.89 -2.52
CA TYR A 90 -4.10 -17.72 -1.90
C TYR A 90 -3.33 -17.28 -0.65
N VAL A 91 -2.99 -18.21 0.25
CA VAL A 91 -2.26 -17.91 1.50
C VAL A 91 -0.93 -17.21 1.21
N PHE A 92 -0.18 -17.67 0.20
CA PHE A 92 1.11 -17.08 -0.20
C PHE A 92 0.98 -15.89 -1.17
N SER A 93 -0.23 -15.45 -1.49
CA SER A 93 -0.44 -14.23 -2.28
C SER A 93 -0.29 -12.97 -1.42
N PHE A 94 0.05 -11.83 -2.03
CA PHE A 94 0.13 -10.54 -1.32
C PHE A 94 -1.14 -10.26 -0.48
N TRP A 95 -2.31 -10.50 -1.06
CA TRP A 95 -3.59 -10.26 -0.41
C TRP A 95 -3.92 -11.28 0.70
N GLY A 96 -3.58 -12.55 0.49
CA GLY A 96 -3.75 -13.58 1.53
C GLY A 96 -2.79 -13.39 2.71
N PHE A 97 -1.57 -12.91 2.44
CA PHE A 97 -0.61 -12.54 3.48
C PHE A 97 -1.14 -11.39 4.35
N ILE A 98 -1.65 -10.31 3.74
CA ILE A 98 -2.27 -9.20 4.49
C ILE A 98 -3.47 -9.67 5.32
N ASP A 99 -4.36 -10.47 4.73
CA ASP A 99 -5.52 -10.98 5.47
C ASP A 99 -5.09 -11.85 6.67
N LEU A 100 -4.05 -12.68 6.51
CA LEU A 100 -3.52 -13.52 7.58
C LEU A 100 -2.85 -12.68 8.68
N VAL A 101 -1.94 -11.78 8.31
CA VAL A 101 -1.19 -10.94 9.27
C VAL A 101 -2.12 -10.06 10.09
N THR A 102 -3.26 -9.65 9.53
CA THR A 102 -4.21 -8.77 10.24
C THR A 102 -5.11 -9.49 11.24
N ILE A 103 -5.33 -10.81 11.09
CA ILE A 103 -6.09 -11.64 12.07
C ILE A 103 -5.18 -12.33 13.08
N LEU A 104 -3.91 -12.56 12.73
CA LEU A 104 -2.93 -13.31 13.51
C LEU A 104 -2.69 -12.77 14.94
N PRO A 105 -2.70 -11.44 15.22
CA PRO A 105 -2.55 -10.91 16.57
C PRO A 105 -3.45 -11.56 17.63
N LEU A 106 -4.74 -11.73 17.33
CA LEU A 106 -5.68 -12.33 18.28
C LEU A 106 -5.34 -13.79 18.59
N TYR A 107 -5.03 -14.57 17.55
CA TYR A 107 -4.71 -15.99 17.71
C TYR A 107 -3.38 -16.22 18.43
N VAL A 108 -2.37 -15.39 18.16
CA VAL A 108 -1.08 -15.46 18.86
C VAL A 108 -1.23 -15.11 20.33
N MET A 109 -1.99 -14.05 20.66
CA MET A 109 -2.25 -13.67 22.04
C MET A 109 -3.06 -14.72 22.79
N TRP A 110 -3.96 -15.42 22.10
CA TRP A 110 -4.77 -16.48 22.70
C TRP A 110 -3.97 -17.78 22.92
N LEU A 111 -3.13 -18.18 21.96
CA LEU A 111 -2.35 -19.42 22.04
C LEU A 111 -1.10 -19.31 22.94
N TRP A 112 -0.50 -18.12 23.01
CA TRP A 112 0.68 -17.84 23.85
C TRP A 112 0.45 -16.62 24.76
N PRO A 113 -0.31 -16.77 25.85
CA PRO A 113 -0.58 -15.68 26.80
C PRO A 113 0.69 -15.10 27.42
N GLU A 114 1.74 -15.92 27.57
CA GLU A 114 3.04 -15.52 28.13
C GLU A 114 3.71 -14.39 27.35
N ILE A 115 3.45 -14.28 26.04
CA ILE A 115 3.97 -13.19 25.21
C ILE A 115 3.42 -11.84 25.68
N SER A 116 2.16 -11.81 26.10
CA SER A 116 1.52 -10.59 26.59
C SER A 116 2.05 -10.15 27.95
N LEU A 117 2.39 -11.10 28.81
CA LEU A 117 2.83 -10.85 30.19
C LEU A 117 4.32 -10.50 30.28
N ASN A 118 5.17 -11.21 29.53
CA ASN A 118 6.63 -11.10 29.66
C ASN A 118 7.27 -10.14 28.64
N TYR A 119 6.61 -9.89 27.50
CA TYR A 119 7.18 -9.14 26.37
C TYR A 119 6.31 -7.95 25.98
N MET A 120 6.38 -6.86 26.76
CA MET A 120 5.58 -5.65 26.53
C MET A 120 5.77 -5.05 25.12
N PHE A 121 6.98 -5.12 24.54
CA PHE A 121 7.22 -4.68 23.17
C PHE A 121 6.49 -5.55 22.14
N ALA A 122 6.53 -6.87 22.30
CA ALA A 122 5.84 -7.80 21.41
C ALA A 122 4.32 -7.58 21.47
N TRP A 123 3.77 -7.42 22.67
CA TRP A 123 2.35 -7.06 22.85
C TRP A 123 1.97 -5.78 22.08
N ARG A 124 2.75 -4.70 22.23
CA ARG A 124 2.52 -3.44 21.51
C ARG A 124 2.63 -3.61 19.99
N ALA A 125 3.63 -4.35 19.52
CA ALA A 125 3.82 -4.63 18.10
C ALA A 125 2.63 -5.40 17.51
N MET A 126 2.16 -6.46 18.18
CA MET A 126 0.99 -7.24 17.75
C MET A 126 -0.27 -6.37 17.68
N ARG A 127 -0.44 -5.43 18.60
CA ARG A 127 -1.55 -4.46 18.53
C ARG A 127 -1.42 -3.50 17.36
N ALA A 128 -0.22 -3.06 17.01
CA ALA A 128 0.04 -2.15 15.89
C ALA A 128 -0.12 -2.83 14.52
N ILE A 129 0.25 -4.12 14.40
CA ILE A 129 0.06 -4.92 13.17
C ILE A 129 -1.41 -4.87 12.69
N ARG A 130 -2.35 -4.78 13.62
CA ARG A 130 -3.77 -4.68 13.31
C ARG A 130 -4.13 -3.48 12.44
N VAL A 131 -3.40 -2.37 12.53
CA VAL A 131 -3.61 -1.17 11.70
C VAL A 131 -3.42 -1.48 10.21
N LEU A 132 -2.62 -2.51 9.88
CA LEU A 132 -2.45 -2.99 8.50
C LEU A 132 -3.76 -3.46 7.85
N ARG A 133 -4.84 -3.67 8.63
CA ARG A 133 -6.18 -3.93 8.08
C ARG A 133 -6.65 -2.80 7.16
N ILE A 134 -6.14 -1.57 7.33
CA ILE A 134 -6.39 -0.44 6.40
C ILE A 134 -5.97 -0.78 4.96
N LEU A 135 -4.97 -1.65 4.78
CA LEU A 135 -4.52 -2.07 3.45
C LEU A 135 -5.59 -2.86 2.71
N LYS A 136 -6.62 -3.39 3.39
CA LYS A 136 -7.78 -4.01 2.73
C LYS A 136 -8.54 -3.03 1.84
N LEU A 137 -8.53 -1.72 2.14
CA LEU A 137 -9.14 -0.69 1.29
C LEU A 137 -8.52 -0.66 -0.11
N LEU A 138 -7.24 -1.01 -0.23
CA LEU A 138 -6.54 -1.06 -1.52
C LEU A 138 -7.17 -2.10 -2.47
N ARG A 139 -7.81 -3.16 -1.94
CA ARG A 139 -8.50 -4.17 -2.76
C ARG A 139 -9.73 -3.61 -3.46
N PHE A 140 -10.40 -2.63 -2.84
CA PHE A 140 -11.56 -1.94 -3.41
C PHE A 140 -11.19 -0.97 -4.53
N MET A 141 -9.90 -0.73 -4.78
CA MET A 141 -9.41 0.20 -5.80
C MET A 141 -8.83 -0.55 -7.03
N PRO A 142 -9.65 -0.87 -8.06
CA PRO A 142 -9.16 -1.52 -9.29
C PRO A 142 -7.99 -0.79 -9.96
N SER A 143 -7.94 0.53 -9.83
CA SER A 143 -6.90 1.40 -10.38
C SER A 143 -5.52 1.09 -9.81
N LEU A 144 -5.42 0.58 -8.58
CA LEU A 144 -4.14 0.20 -7.98
C LEU A 144 -3.46 -0.95 -8.71
N ARG A 145 -4.22 -1.82 -9.39
CA ARG A 145 -3.62 -2.88 -10.23
C ARG A 145 -2.90 -2.29 -11.43
N VAL A 146 -3.45 -1.24 -12.05
CA VAL A 146 -2.80 -0.55 -13.18
C VAL A 146 -1.59 0.22 -12.68
N PHE A 147 -1.72 0.91 -11.55
CA PHE A 147 -0.61 1.59 -10.88
C PHE A 147 0.54 0.63 -10.53
N TRP A 148 0.24 -0.52 -9.92
CA TRP A 148 1.23 -1.54 -9.58
C TRP A 148 1.91 -2.12 -10.83
N SER A 149 1.15 -2.36 -11.89
CA SER A 149 1.71 -2.78 -13.18
C SER A 149 2.63 -1.71 -13.78
N ALA A 150 2.31 -0.43 -13.62
CA ALA A 150 3.16 0.67 -14.07
C ALA A 150 4.46 0.72 -13.26
N ILE A 151 4.41 0.54 -11.94
CA ILE A 151 5.61 0.45 -11.08
C ILE A 151 6.51 -0.72 -11.50
N ILE A 152 5.94 -1.91 -11.69
CA ILE A 152 6.73 -3.08 -12.12
C ILE A 152 7.37 -2.83 -13.48
N SER A 153 6.66 -2.16 -14.40
CA SER A 153 7.19 -1.80 -15.72
C SER A 153 8.31 -0.75 -15.62
N ALA A 154 8.18 0.20 -14.69
CA ALA A 154 9.16 1.25 -14.41
C ALA A 154 10.30 0.82 -13.47
N ARG A 155 10.29 -0.42 -12.94
CA ARG A 155 11.13 -0.82 -11.80
C ARG A 155 12.62 -0.56 -12.01
N HIS A 156 13.14 -0.84 -13.20
CA HIS A 156 14.57 -0.68 -13.48
C HIS A 156 14.97 0.80 -13.48
N GLN A 157 14.16 1.64 -14.11
CA GLN A 157 14.35 3.09 -14.15
C GLN A 157 14.21 3.71 -12.75
N LEU A 158 13.23 3.26 -11.95
CA LEU A 158 13.07 3.69 -10.55
C LEU A 158 14.26 3.28 -9.66
N ILE A 159 14.76 2.05 -9.80
CA ILE A 159 15.92 1.57 -9.03
C ILE A 159 17.15 2.43 -9.34
N LEU A 160 17.46 2.66 -10.62
CA LEU A 160 18.58 3.51 -11.03
C LEU A 160 18.43 4.95 -10.48
N PHE A 161 17.23 5.51 -10.58
CA PHE A 161 16.92 6.84 -10.09
C PHE A 161 17.12 6.99 -8.58
N TYR A 162 16.53 6.10 -7.77
CA TYR A 162 16.69 6.15 -6.32
C TYR A 162 18.13 5.82 -5.88
N SER A 163 18.85 5.00 -6.63
CA SER A 163 20.27 4.74 -6.38
C SER A 163 21.12 5.99 -6.62
N PHE A 164 20.86 6.71 -7.71
CA PHE A 164 21.52 7.98 -8.00
C PHE A 164 21.24 9.03 -6.92
N ILE A 165 19.98 9.17 -6.51
CA ILE A 165 19.62 10.11 -5.43
C ILE A 165 20.31 9.74 -4.12
N ALA A 166 20.34 8.46 -3.74
CA ALA A 166 21.02 8.03 -2.53
C ALA A 166 22.51 8.45 -2.54
N ILE A 167 23.19 8.32 -3.66
CA ILE A 167 24.58 8.79 -3.83
C ILE A 167 24.66 10.31 -3.63
N VAL A 168 23.76 11.08 -4.25
CA VAL A 168 23.71 12.54 -4.09
C VAL A 168 23.52 12.93 -2.61
N MET A 169 22.59 12.29 -1.90
CA MET A 169 22.36 12.55 -0.47
C MET A 169 23.61 12.30 0.38
N ILE A 170 24.33 11.22 0.10
CA ILE A 170 25.56 10.87 0.83
C ILE A 170 26.63 11.93 0.57
N ILE A 171 26.82 12.34 -0.68
CA ILE A 171 27.81 13.36 -1.05
C ILE A 171 27.49 14.71 -0.38
N PHE A 172 26.25 15.21 -0.50
CA PHE A 172 25.86 16.48 0.07
C PHE A 172 25.83 16.44 1.61
N GLY A 173 25.41 15.32 2.20
CA GLY A 173 25.50 15.10 3.64
C GLY A 173 26.95 15.13 4.14
N ALA A 174 27.87 14.44 3.46
CA ALA A 174 29.30 14.48 3.80
C ALA A 174 29.91 15.88 3.64
N LEU A 175 29.51 16.62 2.61
CA LEU A 175 29.95 18.00 2.39
C LEU A 175 29.47 18.91 3.55
N MET A 176 28.21 18.79 3.95
CA MET A 176 27.67 19.56 5.08
C MET A 176 28.30 19.20 6.42
N TYR A 177 28.60 17.92 6.63
CA TYR A 177 29.36 17.47 7.80
C TYR A 177 30.71 18.20 7.91
N LEU A 178 31.40 18.38 6.78
CA LEU A 178 32.69 19.08 6.75
C LEU A 178 32.55 20.61 6.90
N ILE A 179 31.54 21.22 6.29
CA ILE A 179 31.38 22.67 6.25
C ILE A 179 30.83 23.23 7.57
N GLU A 180 29.76 22.64 8.11
CA GLU A 180 29.08 23.17 9.31
C GLU A 180 29.63 22.55 10.60
N GLY A 181 29.98 21.27 10.56
CA GLY A 181 30.49 20.52 11.70
C GLY A 181 29.52 20.39 12.89
N PRO A 182 30.01 19.87 14.03
CA PRO A 182 29.16 19.52 15.18
C PRO A 182 28.44 20.70 15.83
N LYS A 183 28.97 21.93 15.68
CA LYS A 183 28.42 23.15 16.28
C LYS A 183 26.98 23.43 15.86
N TYR A 184 26.60 23.01 14.66
CA TYR A 184 25.29 23.27 14.06
C TYR A 184 24.44 22.00 13.86
N GLY A 185 24.70 20.96 14.65
CA GLY A 185 23.91 19.71 14.62
C GLY A 185 24.41 18.66 13.61
N PHE A 186 25.39 19.00 12.76
CA PHE A 186 26.05 18.04 11.86
C PHE A 186 27.12 17.22 12.61
N THR A 187 26.69 16.51 13.66
CA THR A 187 27.55 15.78 14.62
C THR A 187 28.10 14.47 14.08
N THR A 188 27.39 13.83 13.16
CA THR A 188 27.76 12.56 12.54
C THR A 188 27.39 12.57 11.06
N LEU A 189 28.07 11.75 10.24
CA LEU A 189 27.72 11.58 8.83
C LEU A 189 26.25 11.15 8.66
N ASN A 190 25.73 10.29 9.54
CA ASN A 190 24.34 9.85 9.50
C ASN A 190 23.36 11.01 9.72
N ALA A 191 23.65 11.91 10.68
CA ALA A 191 22.84 13.10 10.92
C ALA A 191 22.85 14.06 9.71
N SER A 192 24.00 14.22 9.07
CA SER A 192 24.12 15.07 7.88
C SER A 192 23.42 14.48 6.65
N VAL A 193 23.45 13.15 6.47
CA VAL A 193 22.67 12.48 5.42
C VAL A 193 21.17 12.54 5.72
N TYR A 194 20.76 12.40 6.98
CA TYR A 194 19.38 12.63 7.41
C TYR A 194 18.91 14.04 7.02
N TRP A 195 19.72 15.07 7.30
CA TRP A 195 19.43 16.43 6.86
C TRP A 195 19.26 16.54 5.34
N ALA A 196 20.13 15.89 4.56
CA ALA A 196 20.05 15.91 3.10
C ALA A 196 18.73 15.26 2.61
N ILE A 197 18.34 14.13 3.22
CA ILE A 197 17.06 13.45 2.92
C ILE A 197 15.88 14.36 3.21
N VAL A 198 15.81 14.95 4.40
CA VAL A 198 14.73 15.86 4.82
C VAL A 198 14.64 17.10 3.92
N THR A 199 15.79 17.60 3.47
CA THR A 199 15.87 18.79 2.60
C THR A 199 15.43 18.48 1.17
N VAL A 200 15.95 17.41 0.55
CA VAL A 200 15.60 17.02 -0.83
C VAL A 200 14.16 16.53 -0.95
N THR A 201 13.64 15.85 0.09
CA THR A 201 12.22 15.43 0.13
C THR A 201 11.28 16.59 0.44
N THR A 202 11.79 17.82 0.57
CA THR A 202 11.03 19.05 0.86
C THR A 202 10.26 19.01 2.18
N VAL A 203 10.62 18.11 3.11
CA VAL A 203 9.97 18.00 4.42
C VAL A 203 10.41 19.14 5.33
N GLY A 204 11.71 19.38 5.42
CA GLY A 204 12.28 20.56 6.10
C GLY A 204 11.85 20.73 7.56
N TYR A 205 12.04 19.73 8.42
CA TYR A 205 11.69 19.82 9.86
C TYR A 205 12.33 21.01 10.59
N GLY A 206 13.51 21.45 10.13
CA GLY A 206 14.23 22.60 10.72
C GLY A 206 14.99 22.27 12.00
N ASP A 207 15.13 20.99 12.33
CA ASP A 207 15.89 20.49 13.47
C ASP A 207 17.41 20.55 13.27
N ILE A 208 17.87 20.43 12.01
CA ILE A 208 19.26 20.67 11.58
C ILE A 208 19.23 21.64 10.40
N THR A 209 20.03 22.72 10.45
CA THR A 209 20.05 23.75 9.39
C THR A 209 21.46 24.30 9.12
N PRO A 210 21.79 24.68 7.88
CA PRO A 210 23.04 25.35 7.55
C PRO A 210 23.10 26.78 8.12
N HIS A 211 24.15 27.13 8.86
CA HIS A 211 24.36 28.47 9.38
C HIS A 211 25.44 29.23 8.62
N THR A 212 26.43 28.55 8.06
CA THR A 212 27.52 29.19 7.33
C THR A 212 27.07 29.65 5.93
N PRO A 213 27.69 30.72 5.37
CA PRO A 213 27.41 31.15 3.99
C PRO A 213 27.63 30.03 2.97
N LEU A 214 28.70 29.24 3.12
CA LEU A 214 29.00 28.11 2.25
C LEU A 214 27.97 26.99 2.37
N GLY A 215 27.57 26.63 3.59
CA GLY A 215 26.54 25.61 3.82
C GLY A 215 25.19 26.03 3.25
N ARG A 216 24.84 27.33 3.30
CA ARG A 216 23.62 27.86 2.68
C ARG A 216 23.66 27.79 1.15
N ILE A 217 24.83 28.03 0.53
CA ILE A 217 24.99 27.86 -0.93
C ILE A 217 24.78 26.39 -1.31
N VAL A 218 25.45 25.47 -0.59
CA VAL A 218 25.33 24.02 -0.81
C VAL A 218 23.87 23.56 -0.63
N ALA A 219 23.21 24.01 0.43
CA ALA A 219 21.81 23.71 0.67
C ALA A 219 20.89 24.26 -0.42
N SER A 220 21.14 25.47 -0.93
CA SER A 220 20.35 26.06 -2.01
C SER A 220 20.44 25.21 -3.30
N VAL A 221 21.64 24.73 -3.64
CA VAL A 221 21.83 23.80 -4.77
C VAL A 221 21.09 22.49 -4.54
N LEU A 222 21.19 21.94 -3.33
CA LEU A 222 20.52 20.68 -2.97
C LEU A 222 18.99 20.78 -3.07
N ILE A 223 18.41 21.90 -2.64
CA ILE A 223 16.96 22.17 -2.73
C ILE A 223 16.50 22.19 -4.19
N LEU A 224 17.26 22.83 -5.09
CA LEU A 224 16.95 22.86 -6.53
C LEU A 224 16.98 21.45 -7.15
N ILE A 225 17.96 20.63 -6.76
CA ILE A 225 18.01 19.22 -7.14
C ILE A 225 16.77 18.48 -6.61
N GLY A 226 16.35 18.76 -5.37
CA GLY A 226 15.21 18.10 -4.74
C GLY A 226 13.88 18.32 -5.46
N TYR A 227 13.66 19.49 -6.06
CA TYR A 227 12.47 19.72 -6.90
C TYR A 227 12.42 18.74 -8.09
N SER A 228 13.57 18.46 -8.71
CA SER A 228 13.67 17.49 -9.81
C SER A 228 13.42 16.05 -9.32
N VAL A 229 13.80 15.75 -8.06
CA VAL A 229 13.64 14.43 -7.46
C VAL A 229 12.17 14.02 -7.32
N ILE A 230 11.28 14.96 -7.03
CA ILE A 230 9.83 14.68 -6.90
C ILE A 230 9.17 14.51 -8.29
N ALA A 231 9.60 15.32 -9.27
CA ALA A 231 9.00 15.34 -10.60
C ALA A 231 9.28 14.07 -11.43
N ILE A 232 10.51 13.56 -11.39
CA ILE A 232 10.96 12.43 -12.23
C ILE A 232 10.17 11.11 -11.98
N PRO A 233 10.02 10.59 -10.74
CA PRO A 233 9.32 9.34 -10.51
C PRO A 233 7.83 9.48 -10.83
N THR A 234 7.26 10.65 -10.56
CA THR A 234 5.88 10.98 -10.92
C THR A 234 5.67 10.94 -12.44
N GLY A 235 6.56 11.57 -13.21
CA GLY A 235 6.53 11.54 -14.68
C GLY A 235 6.74 10.13 -15.24
N LEU A 236 7.65 9.37 -14.66
CA LEU A 236 7.94 8.00 -15.06
C LEU A 236 6.74 7.07 -14.83
N ILE A 237 6.16 7.10 -13.63
CA ILE A 237 4.99 6.29 -13.31
C ILE A 237 3.81 6.71 -14.21
N THR A 238 3.64 8.01 -14.45
CA THR A 238 2.56 8.53 -15.31
C THR A 238 2.69 8.04 -16.76
N THR A 239 3.89 8.04 -17.34
CA THR A 239 4.10 7.56 -18.71
C THR A 239 3.82 6.06 -18.84
N HIS A 240 4.30 5.24 -17.89
CA HIS A 240 4.00 3.81 -17.86
C HIS A 240 2.52 3.53 -17.63
N MET A 241 1.87 4.29 -16.75
CA MET A 241 0.44 4.16 -16.47
C MET A 241 -0.40 4.55 -17.68
N SER A 242 -0.09 5.67 -18.35
CA SER A 242 -0.73 6.10 -19.59
C SER A 242 -0.58 5.04 -20.68
N SER A 243 0.62 4.48 -20.85
CA SER A 243 0.85 3.39 -21.80
C SER A 243 0.03 2.13 -21.49
N ALA A 244 -0.17 1.81 -20.21
CA ALA A 244 -0.96 0.66 -19.77
C ALA A 244 -2.46 0.85 -20.03
N PHE A 245 -2.97 2.07 -19.83
CA PHE A 245 -4.35 2.43 -20.22
C PHE A 245 -4.52 2.39 -21.74
N GLN A 246 -3.57 2.94 -22.48
CA GLN A 246 -3.62 2.97 -23.94
C GLN A 246 -3.58 1.55 -24.53
N LYS A 247 -2.71 0.66 -24.04
CA LYS A 247 -2.63 -0.75 -24.50
C LYS A 247 -3.94 -1.52 -24.33
N ARG A 248 -4.74 -1.23 -23.30
CA ARG A 248 -6.08 -1.83 -23.14
C ARG A 248 -7.05 -1.33 -24.21
N HIS A 249 -6.94 -0.07 -24.62
CA HIS A 249 -7.78 0.52 -25.66
C HIS A 249 -7.44 -0.02 -27.07
N TRP A 250 -6.15 -0.30 -27.33
CA TRP A 250 -5.67 -0.90 -28.59
C TRP A 250 -5.93 -2.41 -28.73
N GLN A 251 -6.53 -3.08 -27.73
CA GLN A 251 -6.78 -4.53 -27.76
C GLN A 251 -8.24 -4.91 -28.07
N ARG A 252 -9.04 -4.00 -28.62
CA ARG A 252 -10.34 -4.37 -29.20
C ARG A 252 -10.10 -5.28 -30.40
N LYS A 253 -10.17 -6.59 -30.19
CA LYS A 253 -10.13 -7.56 -31.29
C LYS A 253 -11.47 -7.52 -32.01
N CYS A 254 -11.41 -7.39 -33.33
CA CYS A 254 -12.57 -7.59 -34.17
C CYS A 254 -13.12 -9.02 -33.98
N PRO A 255 -14.41 -9.20 -33.63
CA PRO A 255 -15.00 -10.52 -33.43
C PRO A 255 -15.05 -11.34 -34.74
N GLN A 256 -15.11 -10.66 -35.89
CA GLN A 256 -15.21 -11.29 -37.20
C GLN A 256 -13.86 -11.73 -37.77
N CYS A 257 -12.86 -10.84 -37.76
CA CYS A 257 -11.59 -11.04 -38.47
C CYS A 257 -10.35 -11.08 -37.56
N GLN A 258 -10.53 -11.02 -36.23
CA GLN A 258 -9.46 -11.06 -35.23
C GLN A 258 -8.38 -9.97 -35.34
N GLN A 259 -8.57 -8.99 -36.24
CA GLN A 259 -7.70 -7.81 -36.33
C GLN A 259 -7.72 -7.05 -35.00
N SER A 260 -6.55 -6.62 -34.53
CA SER A 260 -6.39 -5.91 -33.25
C SER A 260 -5.95 -4.46 -33.43
N GLN A 261 -5.43 -4.10 -34.60
CA GLN A 261 -4.97 -2.74 -34.89
C GLN A 261 -6.10 -1.92 -35.50
N HIS A 262 -6.76 -1.10 -34.68
CA HIS A 262 -7.80 -0.15 -35.07
C HIS A 262 -7.45 1.25 -34.58
N GLU A 263 -7.90 2.28 -35.29
CA GLU A 263 -7.75 3.68 -34.86
C GLU A 263 -8.57 3.94 -33.58
N HIS A 264 -8.10 4.86 -32.73
CA HIS A 264 -8.61 5.04 -31.36
C HIS A 264 -10.13 5.33 -31.28
N SER A 265 -10.68 6.04 -32.28
CA SER A 265 -12.10 6.38 -32.40
C SER A 265 -12.89 5.47 -33.36
N ALA A 266 -12.28 4.38 -33.85
CA ALA A 266 -12.92 3.50 -34.82
C ALA A 266 -14.09 2.74 -34.16
N GLN A 267 -15.31 2.98 -34.65
CA GLN A 267 -16.50 2.20 -34.30
C GLN A 267 -16.59 0.90 -35.13
N TYR A 268 -15.87 0.84 -36.25
CA TYR A 268 -15.88 -0.26 -37.20
C TYR A 268 -14.45 -0.74 -37.48
N CYS A 269 -14.31 -2.03 -37.73
CA CYS A 269 -13.03 -2.64 -38.08
C CYS A 269 -12.53 -2.12 -39.43
N ASN A 270 -11.34 -1.52 -39.45
CA ASN A 270 -10.67 -1.01 -40.66
C ASN A 270 -10.39 -2.07 -41.75
N ARG A 271 -10.40 -3.37 -41.40
CA ARG A 271 -10.17 -4.47 -42.36
C ARG A 271 -11.44 -5.09 -42.92
N CYS A 272 -12.48 -5.25 -42.11
CA CYS A 272 -13.69 -5.99 -42.51
C CYS A 272 -15.01 -5.24 -42.30
N GLY A 273 -14.97 -4.01 -41.78
CA GLY A 273 -16.15 -3.16 -41.59
C GLY A 273 -17.10 -3.58 -40.47
N SER A 274 -16.85 -4.66 -39.72
CA SER A 274 -17.72 -5.07 -38.61
C SER A 274 -17.62 -4.11 -37.42
N LYS A 275 -18.72 -3.86 -36.71
CA LYS A 275 -18.75 -3.04 -35.51
C LYS A 275 -17.83 -3.62 -34.42
N LEU A 276 -17.00 -2.78 -33.81
CA LEU A 276 -16.12 -3.19 -32.72
C LEU A 276 -16.87 -3.22 -31.38
N PRO A 277 -16.54 -4.15 -30.47
CA PRO A 277 -17.11 -4.16 -29.13
C PRO A 277 -16.64 -2.93 -28.34
N ASP A 278 -17.55 -2.36 -27.54
CA ASP A 278 -17.33 -1.15 -26.72
C ASP A 278 -16.17 -1.32 -25.72
#